data_AF-A0A1V5VW30-F1
#
_entry.id   AF-A0A1V5VW30-F1
#
_cell.length_a   1.000
_cell.length_b   1.000
_cell.length_c   1.000
_cell.angle_alpha   90.00
_cell.angle_beta   90.00
_cell.angle_gamma   90.00
#
_symmetry.space_group_name_H-M   'P 1'
#
loop_
_entity.id
_entity.type
_entity.pdbx_description
1 polymer ?
#
loop_
_entity_poly.entity_id
_entity_poly.type
_entity_poly.pdbx_seq_one_letter_code
_entity_poly.pdbx_strand_id
1 'polypeptide(L)'
;MGKEEFKAALFDAVENLVQHRLSNPGRELIMSYFNDSDGNSSLERAIKAMERYIHDDFPVKEKRSKKLKASLNRLAYEAEKWDNED
;
A
#
# COMPACT_ATOMS: atom_id res chain seq x y z
N MET A 1 11.64 0.65 13.38
CA MET A 1 11.00 1.89 12.86
C MET A 1 10.94 1.87 11.33
N GLY A 2 10.99 0.71 10.66
CA GLY A 2 10.54 0.59 9.27
C GLY A 2 9.10 0.06 9.14
N LYS A 3 8.73 -0.93 9.97
CA LYS A 3 7.46 -1.68 9.85
C LYS A 3 6.20 -0.85 10.13
N GLU A 4 6.21 0.06 11.11
CA GLU A 4 5.04 0.89 11.44
C GLU A 4 4.84 2.03 10.43
N GLU A 5 5.96 2.60 9.97
CA GLU A 5 6.02 3.64 8.96
C GLU A 5 5.55 3.11 7.60
N PHE A 6 5.95 1.88 7.24
CA PHE A 6 5.42 1.16 6.09
C PHE A 6 3.90 0.95 6.19
N LYS A 7 3.38 0.45 7.32
CA LYS A 7 1.93 0.25 7.50
C LYS A 7 1.16 1.56 7.32
N ALA A 8 1.65 2.65 7.91
CA ALA A 8 1.05 3.96 7.75
C ALA A 8 1.07 4.41 6.27
N ALA A 9 2.18 4.22 5.56
CA ALA A 9 2.29 4.55 4.15
C ALA A 9 1.36 3.69 3.26
N LEU A 10 1.18 2.42 3.60
CA LEU A 10 0.25 1.51 2.92
C LEU A 10 -1.20 1.99 3.06
N PHE A 11 -1.63 2.30 4.29
CA PHE A 11 -2.97 2.82 4.51
C PHE A 11 -3.20 4.16 3.82
N ASP A 12 -2.24 5.09 3.91
CA ASP A 12 -2.30 6.36 3.18
C ASP A 12 -2.44 6.15 1.67
N ALA A 13 -1.69 5.19 1.10
CA ALA A 13 -1.76 4.89 -0.33
C ALA A 13 -3.13 4.32 -0.73
N VAL A 14 -3.70 3.43 0.07
CA VAL A 14 -5.04 2.88 -0.18
C VAL A 14 -6.10 3.96 -0.03
N GLU A 15 -6.04 4.80 1.02
CA GLU A 15 -7.01 5.89 1.22
C GLU A 15 -7.00 6.89 0.05
N ASN A 16 -5.82 7.19 -0.51
CA ASN A 16 -5.69 8.02 -1.70
C ASN A 16 -6.13 7.33 -2.99
N LEU A 17 -6.09 6.00 -3.03
CA LEU A 17 -6.52 5.18 -4.16
C LEU A 17 -8.05 5.09 -4.21
N VAL A 18 -8.68 4.74 -3.08
CA VAL A 18 -10.16 4.63 -2.96
C VAL A 18 -10.84 5.96 -2.69
N GLN A 19 -10.07 7.03 -2.49
CA GLN A 19 -10.53 8.41 -2.20
C GLN A 19 -11.41 8.53 -0.95
N HIS A 20 -11.29 7.59 -0.02
CA HIS A 20 -12.03 7.54 1.24
C HIS A 20 -11.11 7.08 2.38
N ARG A 21 -11.44 7.45 3.61
CA ARG A 21 -10.71 6.95 4.78
C ARG A 21 -11.03 5.49 5.04
N LEU A 22 -10.01 4.72 5.42
CA LEU A 22 -10.21 3.34 5.81
C LEU A 22 -10.83 3.26 7.19
N SER A 23 -11.82 2.38 7.34
CA SER A 23 -12.27 1.93 8.65
C SER A 23 -11.22 1.00 9.29
N ASN A 24 -11.30 0.78 10.60
CA ASN A 24 -10.41 -0.17 11.28
C ASN A 24 -10.49 -1.58 10.65
N PRO A 25 -11.68 -2.15 10.36
CA PRO A 25 -11.77 -3.43 9.64
C PRO A 25 -11.14 -3.39 8.25
N GLY A 26 -11.23 -2.26 7.54
CA GLY A 26 -10.58 -2.09 6.24
C GLY A 26 -9.05 -2.17 6.34
N ARG A 27 -8.47 -1.52 7.36
CA ARG A 27 -7.02 -1.58 7.64
C ARG A 27 -6.57 -2.99 8.00
N GLU A 28 -7.33 -3.68 8.84
CA GLU A 28 -7.07 -5.07 9.20
C GLU A 28 -7.13 -6.00 7.98
N LEU A 29 -8.12 -5.80 7.10
CA LEU A 29 -8.28 -6.58 5.89
C LEU A 29 -7.09 -6.40 4.92
N ILE A 30 -6.64 -5.17 4.72
CA ILE A 30 -5.46 -4.86 3.89
C ILE A 30 -4.21 -5.54 4.45
N MET A 31 -4.02 -5.52 5.77
CA MET A 31 -2.90 -6.21 6.41
C MET A 31 -3.00 -7.72 6.28
N SER A 32 -4.20 -8.29 6.38
CA SER A 32 -4.42 -9.72 6.11
C SER A 32 -4.00 -10.05 4.67
N TYR A 33 -4.45 -9.27 3.69
CA TYR A 33 -4.07 -9.48 2.29
C TYR A 33 -2.57 -9.33 2.07
N PHE A 34 -1.92 -8.38 2.72
CA PHE A 34 -0.48 -8.20 2.66
C PHE A 34 0.28 -9.40 3.25
N ASN A 35 -0.16 -9.90 4.40
CA ASN A 35 0.45 -11.06 5.06
C ASN A 35 0.27 -12.34 4.23
N ASP A 36 -0.87 -12.49 3.56
CA ASP A 36 -1.18 -13.62 2.67
C ASP A 36 -0.58 -13.47 1.27
N SER A 37 -0.05 -12.30 0.91
CA SER A 37 0.50 -12.05 -0.42
C SER A 37 1.90 -12.61 -0.54
N ASP A 38 2.09 -13.48 -1.52
CA ASP A 38 3.41 -13.87 -2.01
C ASP A 38 4.08 -12.71 -2.77
N GLY A 39 5.38 -12.52 -2.58
CA GLY A 39 6.15 -11.51 -3.31
C GLY A 39 7.60 -11.47 -2.86
N ASN A 40 8.49 -10.99 -3.72
CA ASN A 40 9.93 -10.93 -3.45
C ASN A 40 10.35 -9.67 -2.69
N SER A 41 9.45 -8.70 -2.53
CA SER A 41 9.67 -7.46 -1.79
C SER A 41 8.41 -7.05 -1.04
N SER A 42 8.58 -6.24 0.01
CA SER A 42 7.45 -5.65 0.74
C SER A 42 6.60 -4.75 -0.16
N LEU A 43 7.21 -4.10 -1.16
CA LEU A 43 6.48 -3.28 -2.14
C LEU A 43 5.59 -4.14 -3.04
N GLU A 44 6.09 -5.26 -3.55
CA GLU A 44 5.30 -6.16 -4.41
C GLU A 44 4.08 -6.70 -3.65
N ARG A 45 4.30 -7.14 -2.41
CA ARG A 45 3.24 -7.64 -1.52
C ARG A 45 2.21 -6.56 -1.20
N ALA A 46 2.65 -5.32 -0.98
CA ALA A 46 1.77 -4.18 -0.78
C ALA A 46 0.87 -3.94 -1.99
N ILE A 47 1.44 -3.88 -3.21
CA ILE A 47 0.66 -3.64 -4.42
C ILE A 47 -0.41 -4.73 -4.63
N LYS A 48 -0.04 -6.01 -4.45
CA LYS A 48 -1.01 -7.13 -4.52
C LYS A 48 -2.13 -7.00 -3.49
N ALA A 49 -1.80 -6.61 -2.26
CA ALA A 49 -2.81 -6.39 -1.22
C ALA A 49 -3.76 -5.24 -1.58
N MET A 50 -3.23 -4.15 -2.14
CA MET A 50 -4.02 -3.00 -2.59
C MET A 50 -4.96 -3.39 -3.74
N GLU A 51 -4.45 -4.08 -4.76
CA GLU A 51 -5.23 -4.59 -5.91
C GLU A 51 -6.36 -5.50 -5.44
N ARG A 52 -6.06 -6.42 -4.50
CA ARG A 52 -7.06 -7.30 -3.91
C ARG A 52 -8.13 -6.55 -3.14
N TYR A 53 -7.76 -5.46 -2.45
CA TYR A 53 -8.69 -4.67 -1.65
C TYR A 53 -9.66 -3.84 -2.50
N ILE A 54 -9.18 -3.22 -3.59
CA ILE A 54 -10.03 -2.35 -4.40
C ILE A 54 -10.98 -3.12 -5.31
N HIS A 55 -10.73 -4.42 -5.54
CA HIS A 55 -11.50 -5.25 -6.47
C HIS A 55 -11.68 -4.60 -7.86
N ASP A 56 -10.74 -3.76 -8.25
CA ASP A 56 -10.78 -2.91 -9.43
C ASP A 56 -9.36 -2.71 -9.98
N ASP A 57 -9.25 -2.21 -11.19
CA ASP A 57 -7.97 -1.95 -11.84
C ASP A 57 -7.28 -0.73 -11.22
N PHE A 58 -6.00 -0.90 -10.93
CA PHE A 58 -5.17 0.20 -10.49
C PHE A 58 -5.16 1.31 -11.55
N PRO A 59 -5.39 2.59 -11.19
CA PRO A 59 -5.44 3.66 -12.18
C PRO A 59 -4.11 3.75 -12.93
N VAL A 60 -4.18 3.85 -14.26
CA VAL A 60 -3.01 4.06 -15.12
C VAL A 60 -2.23 5.30 -14.69
N LYS A 61 -0.90 5.29 -14.85
CA LYS A 61 0.02 6.31 -14.28
C LYS A 61 -0.39 7.77 -14.57
N GLU A 62 -0.96 8.01 -15.75
CA GLU A 62 -1.43 9.32 -16.20
C GLU A 62 -2.66 9.82 -15.44
N LYS A 63 -3.56 8.91 -15.06
CA LYS A 63 -4.81 9.22 -14.33
C LYS A 63 -4.62 9.32 -12.82
N ARG A 64 -3.44 8.98 -12.29
CA ARG A 64 -3.14 9.07 -10.85
C ARG A 64 -3.06 10.53 -10.40
N SER A 65 -3.79 10.85 -9.34
CA SER A 65 -3.72 12.18 -8.70
C SER A 65 -2.32 12.47 -8.16
N LYS A 66 -1.96 13.75 -7.97
CA LYS A 66 -0.67 14.14 -7.34
C LYS A 66 -0.51 13.50 -5.95
N LYS A 67 -1.60 13.43 -5.19
CA LYS A 67 -1.61 12.82 -3.84
C LYS A 67 -1.34 11.32 -3.91
N LEU A 68 -2.00 10.60 -4.81
CA LEU A 68 -1.78 9.17 -5.01
C LEU A 68 -0.35 8.87 -5.47
N LYS A 69 0.23 9.70 -6.36
CA LYS A 69 1.64 9.55 -6.76
C LYS A 69 2.58 9.72 -5.55
N ALA A 70 2.36 10.76 -4.74
CA ALA A 70 3.16 11.01 -3.55
C ALA A 70 3.05 9.87 -2.51
N SER A 71 1.84 9.36 -2.26
CA SER A 71 1.63 8.26 -1.32
C SER A 71 2.27 6.95 -1.81
N LEU A 72 2.21 6.65 -3.11
CA LEU A 72 2.87 5.48 -3.68
C LEU A 72 4.40 5.58 -3.64
N ASN A 73 4.96 6.77 -3.87
CA ASN A 73 6.40 6.99 -3.73
C ASN A 73 6.85 6.81 -2.27
N ARG A 74 6.06 7.30 -1.31
CA ARG A 74 6.33 7.09 0.12
C ARG A 74 6.25 5.61 0.48
N LEU A 75 5.22 4.90 0.02
CA LEU A 75 5.08 3.46 0.22
C LEU A 75 6.29 2.69 -0.32
N ALA A 76 6.76 3.02 -1.53
CA ALA A 76 7.95 2.41 -2.12
C ALA A 76 9.21 2.66 -1.29
N TYR A 77 9.41 3.89 -0.81
CA TYR A 77 10.53 4.24 0.06
C TYR A 77 10.53 3.46 1.38
N GLU A 78 9.38 3.40 2.08
CA GLU A 78 9.30 2.66 3.35
C GLU A 78 9.40 1.15 3.15
N ALA A 79 8.92 0.63 2.01
CA ALA A 79 9.05 -0.77 1.65
C ALA A 79 10.52 -1.17 1.43
N GLU A 80 11.26 -0.37 0.65
CA GLU A 80 12.69 -0.58 0.43
C GLU A 80 13.47 -0.50 1.75
N LYS A 81 13.11 0.46 2.61
CA LYS A 81 13.74 0.57 3.94
C LYS A 81 13.48 -0.68 4.79
N TRP A 82 12.25 -1.21 4.80
CA TRP A 82 11.95 -2.44 5.50
C TRP A 82 12.74 -3.61 4.90
N ASP A 83 12.71 -3.79 3.58
CA ASP A 83 13.41 -4.90 2.92
C ASP A 83 14.94 -4.89 3.16
N ASN A 84 15.53 -3.74 3.50
CA ASN A 84 16.95 -3.60 3.86
C ASN A 84 17.22 -3.62 5.38
N GLU A 85 16.19 -3.54 6.23
CA GLU A 85 16.31 -3.65 7.70
C GLU A 85 16.25 -5.11 8.20
N ASP A 86 15.70 -6.05 7.40
CA ASP A 86 15.68 -7.50 7.64
C ASP A 86 16.86 -8.20 6.90
#